data_AF-A0A963WC39-F1
#
_entry.id   AF-A0A963WC39-F1
#
_cell.length_a   1.000
_cell.length_b   1.000
_cell.length_c   1.000
_cell.angle_alpha   90.00
_cell.angle_beta   90.00
_cell.angle_gamma   90.00
#
_symmetry.space_group_name_H-M   'P 1'
#
loop_
_entity.id
_entity.type
_entity.pdbx_description
1 polymer ?
#
loop_
_entity_poly.entity_id
_entity_poly.type
_entity_poly.pdbx_seq_one_letter_code
_entity_poly.pdbx_strand_id
1 'polypeptide(L)' 'VYGKGLTPFLQLAQAAGCARIADGVGMLVEQAAEAFAWWRGVRPDTREVLQRLTVPLV' A
#
# COMPACT_ATOMS: atom_id res chain seq x y z
N VAL A 1 7.14 5.18 7.17
CA VAL A 1 6.06 4.79 8.11
C VAL A 1 4.76 4.93 7.36
N TYR A 2 4.05 3.82 7.12
CA TYR A 2 2.77 3.81 6.39
C TYR A 2 1.67 4.51 7.18
N GLY A 3 0.66 5.05 6.50
CA GLY A 3 -0.54 5.59 7.15
C GLY A 3 -0.37 6.90 7.92
N LYS A 4 0.67 7.70 7.65
CA LYS A 4 0.89 9.03 8.26
C LYS A 4 0.77 10.18 7.24
N GLY A 5 -0.16 10.06 6.28
CA GLY A 5 -0.34 11.02 5.20
C GLY A 5 0.79 10.98 4.16
N LEU A 6 0.95 12.07 3.40
CA LEU A 6 1.95 12.17 2.35
C LEU A 6 3.37 12.16 2.93
N THR A 7 4.18 11.21 2.50
CA THR A 7 5.63 11.24 2.76
C THR A 7 6.26 12.41 1.99
N PRO A 8 7.44 12.93 2.39
CA PRO A 8 8.11 14.01 1.66
C PRO A 8 8.31 13.72 0.16
N PHE A 9 8.55 12.45 -0.20
CA PHE A 9 8.64 12.03 -1.60
C PHE A 9 7.29 12.17 -2.33
N LEU A 10 6.19 11.77 -1.70
CA LEU A 10 4.85 11.88 -2.27
C LEU A 10 4.38 13.35 -2.33
N GLN A 11 4.78 14.18 -1.37
CA GLN A 11 4.56 15.64 -1.42
C GLN A 11 5.26 16.25 -2.63
N LEU A 12 6.51 15.88 -2.88
CA LEU A 12 7.26 16.33 -4.06
C LEU A 12 6.58 15.87 -5.36
N ALA A 13 6.17 14.61 -5.44
CA ALA A 13 5.48 14.07 -6.60
C ALA A 13 4.14 14.78 -6.86
N GLN A 14 3.37 15.06 -5.81
CA GLN A 14 2.13 15.83 -5.90
C GLN A 14 2.41 17.26 -6.39
N ALA A 15 3.41 17.94 -5.83
CA ALA A 15 3.80 19.29 -6.24
C ALA A 15 4.32 19.35 -7.68
N ALA A 16 4.92 18.26 -8.17
CA ALA A 16 5.36 18.12 -9.56
C ALA A 16 4.22 17.78 -10.54
N GLY A 17 2.97 17.65 -10.06
CA GLY A 17 1.80 17.38 -10.89
C GLY A 17 1.61 15.91 -11.28
N CYS A 18 2.20 14.97 -10.53
CA CYS A 18 1.95 13.55 -10.78
C CYS A 18 0.46 13.21 -10.59
N ALA A 19 -0.18 12.71 -11.65
CA ALA A 19 -1.62 12.39 -11.66
C ALA A 19 -2.01 11.26 -10.69
N ARG A 20 -1.05 10.39 -10.32
CA ARG A 20 -1.26 9.28 -9.39
C ARG A 20 -0.08 9.18 -8.43
N ILE A 21 -0.39 9.03 -7.16
CA ILE A 21 0.55 8.77 -6.08
C ILE A 21 0.01 7.62 -5.23
N ALA A 22 0.90 6.79 -4.71
CA ALA A 22 0.58 5.68 -3.83
C ALA A 22 1.66 5.57 -2.76
N ASP A 23 1.26 5.21 -1.55
CA ASP A 23 2.21 4.82 -0.51
C ASP A 23 2.55 3.33 -0.62
N GLY A 24 3.26 2.79 0.38
CA GLY A 24 3.66 1.38 0.37
C GLY A 24 2.70 0.42 1.07
N VAL A 25 1.47 0.81 1.41
CA VAL A 25 0.52 -0.12 2.06
C VAL A 25 0.19 -1.31 1.14
N GLY A 26 0.10 -1.06 -0.17
CA GLY A 26 -0.05 -2.08 -1.21
C GLY A 26 1.06 -3.12 -1.15
N MET A 27 2.31 -2.63 -1.17
CA MET A 27 3.50 -3.47 -1.10
C MET A 27 3.53 -4.29 0.19
N LEU A 28 3.19 -3.69 1.34
CA LEU A 28 3.14 -4.37 2.64
C LEU A 28 2.16 -5.55 2.64
N VAL A 29 0.98 -5.40 2.05
CA VAL A 29 -0.03 -6.48 2.03
C VAL A 29 0.33 -7.54 1.01
N GLU A 30 0.75 -7.16 -0.20
CA GLU A 30 1.03 -8.14 -1.27
C GLU A 30 2.25 -9.03 -0.96
N GLN A 31 3.30 -8.48 -0.33
CA GLN A 31 4.42 -9.31 0.12
C GLN A 31 4.01 -10.31 1.21
N ALA A 32 3.08 -9.92 2.10
CA ALA A 32 2.56 -10.82 3.12
C ALA A 32 1.67 -11.91 2.50
N ALA A 33 0.89 -11.56 1.48
CA ALA A 33 0.09 -12.52 0.72
C ALA A 33 0.96 -13.55 -0.01
N GLU A 34 2.11 -13.13 -0.55
CA GLU A 34 3.08 -14.04 -1.17
C GLU A 34 3.69 -15.01 -0.14
N ALA A 35 4.13 -14.50 1.02
CA ALA A 35 4.63 -15.34 2.11
C ALA A 35 3.55 -16.31 2.63
N PHE A 36 2.30 -15.84 2.73
CA PHE A 36 1.17 -16.67 3.12
C PHE A 36 0.91 -17.78 2.11
N ALA A 37 0.94 -17.46 0.81
CA ALA A 37 0.79 -18.45 -0.25
C ALA A 37 1.89 -19.51 -0.19
N TRP A 38 3.14 -19.10 0.08
CA TRP A 38 4.24 -20.02 0.25
C TRP A 38 4.03 -20.99 1.42
N TRP A 39 3.59 -20.48 2.58
CA TRP A 39 3.42 -21.32 3.77
C TRP A 39 2.13 -22.13 3.80
N ARG A 40 1.07 -21.66 3.13
CA ARG A 40 -0.29 -22.22 3.26
C ARG A 40 -0.82 -22.82 1.96
N GLY A 41 -0.10 -22.67 0.85
CA GLY A 41 -0.48 -23.19 -0.46
C GLY A 41 -1.70 -22.49 -1.08
N VAL A 42 -2.17 -21.39 -0.50
CA VAL A 42 -3.35 -20.64 -0.96
C VAL A 42 -3.01 -19.15 -1.01
N ARG A 43 -3.25 -18.51 -2.16
CA ARG A 43 -3.10 -17.06 -2.31
C ARG A 43 -4.36 -16.35 -1.77
N PRO A 44 -4.26 -15.55 -0.70
CA PRO A 44 -5.41 -14.88 -0.12
C PRO A 44 -5.85 -13.68 -0.99
N ASP A 45 -7.13 -13.32 -0.93
CA ASP A 45 -7.61 -12.03 -1.44
C ASP A 45 -7.13 -10.90 -0.51
N THR A 46 -6.44 -9.91 -1.08
CA THR A 46 -5.85 -8.79 -0.35
C THR A 46 -6.75 -7.57 -0.29
N ARG A 47 -7.87 -7.53 -1.02
CA ARG A 47 -8.71 -6.34 -1.18
C ARG A 47 -9.27 -5.84 0.14
N GLU A 48 -9.85 -6.72 0.95
CA GLU A 48 -10.39 -6.32 2.26
C GLU A 48 -9.29 -5.86 3.22
N VAL A 49 -8.13 -6.52 3.20
CA VAL A 49 -6.99 -6.15 4.06
C VAL A 49 -6.47 -4.77 3.68
N LEU A 50 -6.33 -4.50 2.39
CA LEU A 50 -5.94 -3.20 1.87
C LEU A 50 -6.94 -2.12 2.27
N GLN A 51 -8.25 -2.37 2.14
CA GLN A 51 -9.29 -1.41 2.55
C GLN A 51 -9.21 -1.07 4.04
N ARG A 52 -8.92 -2.05 4.91
CA ARG A 52 -8.82 -1.84 6.36
C ARG A 52 -7.54 -1.12 6.79
N LEU A 53 -6.46 -1.27 6.03
CA LEU A 53 -5.14 -0.73 6.37
C LEU A 53 -4.79 0.56 5.64
N THR A 54 -5.48 0.86 4.53
CA THR A 54 -5.25 2.09 3.76
C THR A 54 -5.71 3.29 4.55
N VAL A 55 -4.82 4.28 4.66
CA VAL A 55 -5.15 5.62 5.14
C VAL A 55 -5.18 6.55 3.93
N PRO A 56 -6.23 7.36 3.75
CA PRO A 56 -6.28 8.33 2.66
C PRO A 56 -5.04 9.25 2.65
N LEU A 57 -4.48 9.45 1.46
CA LEU A 57 -3.32 10.33 1.26
C LEU A 57 -3.71 11.81 1.13
N VAL A 58 -5.02 12.10 1.04
CA VAL A 58 -5.62 13.44 0.90
C VAL A 58 -6.94 13.49 1.65
#